data_AF-F9P0F8-F1
#
_entry.id   AF-F9P0F8-F1
#
_cell.length_a   1.000
_cell.length_b   1.000
_cell.length_c   1.000
_cell.angle_alpha   90.00
_cell.angle_beta   90.00
_cell.angle_gamma   90.00
#
_symmetry.space_group_name_H-M   'P 1'
#
loop_
_entity.id
_entity.type
_entity.pdbx_description
1 polymer ?
#
loop_
_entity_poly.entity_id
_entity_poly.type
_entity_poly.pdbx_seq_one_letter_code
_entity_poly.pdbx_strand_id
1 'polypeptide(L)'
;MDEYHQRYLALLDGCVSEKLLLKGARNSYGHPSEYSYLRGENFSVWFTMRKRDLATVILYYEEALEMKHKFVLRLIDGKWLIDEKFYGFGDEKTWYVDML
;
A
#
# COMPACT_ATOMS: atom_id res chain seq x y z
N MET A 1 -7.82 10.37 -21.59
CA MET A 1 -7.53 10.11 -20.17
C MET A 1 -8.75 9.36 -19.71
N ASP A 2 -8.63 8.05 -19.66
CA ASP A 2 -9.78 7.16 -19.87
C ASP A 2 -10.53 6.97 -18.54
N GLU A 3 -11.83 6.73 -18.60
CA GLU A 3 -12.75 6.67 -17.44
C GLU A 3 -12.20 5.83 -16.27
N TYR A 4 -11.51 4.74 -16.58
CA TYR A 4 -10.84 3.88 -15.61
C TYR A 4 -9.82 4.64 -14.74
N HIS A 5 -8.99 5.48 -15.36
CA HIS A 5 -7.96 6.24 -14.65
C HIS A 5 -8.59 7.31 -13.74
N GLN A 6 -9.69 7.93 -14.15
CA GLN A 6 -10.43 8.87 -13.30
C GLN A 6 -11.06 8.17 -12.09
N ARG A 7 -11.70 7.01 -12.29
CA ARG A 7 -12.26 6.21 -11.18
C ARG A 7 -11.16 5.77 -10.21
N TYR A 8 -9.99 5.40 -10.73
CA TYR A 8 -8.84 5.05 -9.91
C TYR A 8 -8.35 6.23 -9.06
N LEU A 9 -8.18 7.42 -9.64
CA LEU A 9 -7.80 8.62 -8.88
C LEU A 9 -8.85 8.99 -7.81
N ALA A 10 -10.13 8.81 -8.11
CA ALA A 10 -11.21 9.04 -7.15
C ALA A 10 -11.16 8.07 -5.95
N LEU A 11 -10.70 6.82 -6.14
CA LEU A 11 -10.49 5.87 -5.04
C LEU A 11 -9.31 6.25 -4.15
N LEU A 12 -8.33 6.96 -4.70
CA LEU A 12 -7.14 7.41 -3.96
C LEU A 12 -7.38 8.70 -3.19
N ASP A 13 -8.38 9.49 -3.59
CA ASP A 13 -8.67 10.80 -2.98
C ASP A 13 -8.92 10.67 -1.47
N GLY A 14 -8.16 11.43 -0.69
CA GLY A 14 -8.20 11.40 0.77
C GLY A 14 -7.60 10.15 1.43
N CYS A 15 -7.07 9.19 0.67
CA CYS A 15 -6.43 7.97 1.21
C CYS A 15 -4.89 8.01 1.14
N VAL A 16 -4.33 8.77 0.21
CA VAL A 16 -2.89 8.79 -0.07
C VAL A 16 -2.33 10.21 -0.06
N SER A 17 -1.05 10.38 0.26
CA SER A 17 -0.41 11.69 0.25
C SER A 17 -0.09 12.16 -1.17
N GLU A 18 0.02 13.49 -1.37
CA GLU A 18 0.49 14.05 -2.64
C GLU A 18 1.87 13.51 -3.03
N LYS A 19 2.75 13.29 -2.05
CA LYS A 19 4.07 12.67 -2.27
C LYS A 19 3.95 11.30 -2.94
N LEU A 20 3.00 10.47 -2.52
CA LEU A 20 2.81 9.15 -3.12
C LEU A 20 2.11 9.24 -4.47
N LEU A 21 1.13 10.13 -4.62
CA LEU A 21 0.46 10.38 -5.91
C LEU A 21 1.43 10.85 -7.00
N LEU A 22 2.36 11.73 -6.65
CA LEU A 22 3.38 12.27 -7.59
C LEU A 22 4.36 11.22 -8.08
N LYS A 23 4.55 10.10 -7.37
CA LYS A 23 5.35 8.97 -7.86
C LYS A 23 4.66 8.24 -9.03
N GLY A 24 3.41 8.59 -9.31
CA GLY A 24 2.61 8.05 -10.39
C GLY A 24 1.71 6.93 -9.91
N ALA A 25 0.46 6.96 -10.40
CA ALA A 25 -0.35 5.76 -10.51
C ALA A 25 0.38 4.74 -11.39
N ARG A 26 0.34 3.44 -11.08
CA ARG A 26 0.79 2.44 -12.05
C ARG A 26 0.15 2.69 -13.41
N ASN A 27 0.98 2.79 -14.46
CA ASN A 27 0.53 2.94 -15.85
C ASN A 27 -0.38 1.79 -16.31
N SER A 28 -0.32 0.64 -15.62
CA SER A 28 -1.24 -0.46 -15.77
C SER A 28 -1.44 -1.19 -14.43
N TYR A 29 -2.70 -1.50 -14.10
CA TYR A 29 -3.01 -2.42 -13.02
C TYR A 29 -2.91 -3.85 -13.55
N GLY A 30 -1.67 -4.29 -13.85
CA GLY A 30 -1.41 -5.61 -14.46
C GLY A 30 -1.84 -6.81 -13.61
N HIS A 31 -2.14 -6.58 -12.32
CA HIS A 31 -2.64 -7.58 -11.38
C HIS A 31 -3.83 -7.02 -10.59
N PRO A 32 -5.07 -7.09 -11.12
CA PRO A 32 -6.28 -6.75 -10.35
C PRO A 32 -6.46 -7.61 -9.09
N SER A 33 -5.67 -8.68 -8.94
CA SER A 33 -5.62 -9.57 -7.79
C SER A 33 -4.51 -9.23 -6.78
N GLU A 34 -3.81 -8.08 -6.89
CA GLU A 34 -2.67 -7.76 -6.00
C GLU A 34 -3.02 -7.83 -4.50
N TYR A 35 -4.26 -7.53 -4.13
CA TYR A 35 -4.77 -7.66 -2.76
C TYR A 35 -5.79 -8.79 -2.61
N SER A 36 -5.67 -9.77 -3.50
CA SER A 36 -6.14 -11.16 -3.43
C SER A 36 -6.51 -11.66 -2.06
N TYR A 37 -5.42 -11.78 -1.31
CA TYR A 37 -5.32 -12.34 0.02
C TYR A 37 -6.22 -11.67 1.05
N LEU A 38 -6.64 -10.40 0.86
CA LEU A 38 -7.57 -9.71 1.76
C LEU A 38 -8.98 -10.31 1.74
N ARG A 39 -9.33 -11.10 0.72
CA ARG A 39 -10.62 -11.80 0.64
C ARG A 39 -10.61 -13.14 1.39
N GLY A 40 -9.43 -13.65 1.71
CA GLY A 40 -9.25 -14.89 2.47
C GLY A 40 -8.92 -14.62 3.93
N GLU A 41 -8.54 -15.68 4.63
CA GLU A 41 -8.09 -15.61 6.03
C GLU A 41 -6.57 -15.84 6.17
N ASN A 42 -5.88 -16.14 5.07
CA ASN A 42 -4.45 -16.45 5.05
C ASN A 42 -3.58 -15.20 4.93
N PHE A 43 -3.77 -14.26 5.85
CA PHE A 43 -2.87 -13.12 6.02
C PHE A 43 -2.81 -12.70 7.49
N SER A 44 -1.71 -12.05 7.87
CA SER A 44 -1.58 -11.41 9.17
C SER A 44 -1.24 -9.94 9.00
N VAL A 45 -1.70 -9.12 9.95
CA VAL A 45 -1.49 -7.67 9.93
C VAL A 45 -0.73 -7.25 11.18
N TRP A 46 0.35 -6.52 10.95
CA TRP A 46 1.17 -5.91 11.98
C TRP A 46 1.04 -4.41 11.90
N PHE A 47 0.45 -3.81 12.93
CA PHE A 47 0.32 -2.37 13.05
C PHE A 47 1.28 -1.84 14.10
N THR A 48 2.14 -0.90 13.71
CA THR A 48 3.11 -0.26 14.61
C THR A 48 2.99 1.25 14.52
N MET A 49 2.70 1.91 15.64
CA MET A 49 2.86 3.36 15.78
C MET A 49 4.15 3.66 16.53
N ARG A 50 5.07 4.38 15.89
CA ARG A 50 6.34 4.79 16.52
C ARG A 50 6.33 6.24 16.97
N LYS A 51 5.52 7.07 16.32
CA LYS A 51 5.33 8.50 16.64
C LYS A 51 3.86 8.84 16.51
N ARG A 52 3.45 9.98 17.07
CA ARG A 52 2.06 10.46 17.04
C ARG A 52 1.54 10.62 15.61
N ASP A 53 2.42 10.93 14.67
CA ASP A 53 2.15 11.28 13.27
C ASP A 53 2.67 10.24 12.27
N LEU A 54 3.12 9.07 12.75
CA LEU A 54 3.69 8.01 11.90
C LEU A 54 3.26 6.62 12.35
N ALA A 55 2.60 5.91 11.45
CA ALA A 55 2.23 4.51 11.61
C ALA A 55 2.80 3.65 10.47
N THR A 56 2.98 2.37 10.73
CA THR A 56 3.36 1.38 9.72
C THR A 56 2.43 0.19 9.83
N VAL A 57 1.80 -0.18 8.72
CA VAL A 57 1.02 -1.40 8.56
C VAL A 57 1.85 -2.36 7.71
N ILE A 58 2.08 -3.58 8.18
CA ILE A 58 2.69 -4.65 7.40
C ILE A 58 1.68 -5.78 7.28
N LEU A 59 1.35 -6.17 6.06
CA LEU A 59 0.57 -7.37 5.78
C LEU A 59 1.51 -8.47 5.33
N TYR A 60 1.45 -9.61 5.99
CA TYR A 60 2.13 -10.83 5.56
C TYR A 60 1.07 -11.76 4.99
N TYR A 61 1.34 -12.33 3.82
CA TYR A 61 0.41 -13.19 3.10
C TYR A 61 1.18 -14.24 2.30
N GLU A 62 0.51 -15.32 1.93
CA GLU A 62 1.07 -16.36 1.09
C GLU A 62 0.20 -16.54 -0.15
N GLU A 63 0.82 -16.43 -1.32
CA GLU A 63 0.21 -16.82 -2.59
C GLU A 63 1.01 -17.99 -3.20
N ALA A 64 1.83 -17.74 -4.22
CA ALA A 64 2.80 -18.74 -4.71
C ALA A 64 4.03 -18.84 -3.81
N LEU A 65 4.32 -17.78 -3.05
CA LEU A 65 5.43 -17.62 -2.12
C LEU A 65 4.96 -16.77 -0.94
N GLU A 66 5.69 -16.80 0.17
CA GLU A 66 5.49 -15.87 1.28
C GLU A 66 5.87 -14.45 0.85
N MET A 67 4.96 -13.51 1.04
CA MET A 67 5.11 -12.12 0.63
C MET A 67 4.68 -11.18 1.75
N LYS A 68 5.10 -9.92 1.61
CA LYS A 68 4.69 -8.86 2.53
C LYS A 68 4.53 -7.53 1.85
N HIS A 69 3.48 -6.81 2.23
CA HIS A 69 3.25 -5.42 1.86
C HIS A 69 3.43 -4.53 3.08
N LYS A 70 4.08 -3.38 2.90
CA LYS A 70 4.28 -2.39 3.94
C LYS A 70 3.73 -1.05 3.48
N PHE A 71 2.83 -0.51 4.29
CA PHE A 71 2.27 0.83 4.12
C PHE A 71 2.75 1.72 5.26
N VAL A 72 3.36 2.85 4.91
CA VAL A 72 3.73 3.89 5.85
C VAL A 72 2.66 4.96 5.80
N LEU A 73 1.99 5.20 6.93
CA LEU A 73 0.97 6.22 7.06
C LEU A 73 1.53 7.43 7.80
N ARG A 74 1.15 8.63 7.33
CA ARG A 74 1.46 9.90 8.01
C ARG A 74 0.19 10.66 8.33
N LEU A 75 0.19 11.32 9.49
CA LEU A 75 -0.85 12.28 9.84
C LEU A 75 -0.50 13.64 9.21
N ILE A 76 -1.21 14.01 8.15
CA ILE A 76 -1.03 15.26 7.41
C ILE A 76 -2.36 16.01 7.47
N ASP A 77 -2.34 17.26 7.96
CA ASP A 77 -3.53 18.10 8.11
C ASP A 77 -4.70 17.40 8.83
N GLY A 78 -4.38 16.60 9.85
CA GLY A 78 -5.35 15.86 10.65
C GLY A 78 -5.92 14.58 10.00
N LYS A 79 -5.42 14.19 8.82
CA LYS A 79 -5.81 12.96 8.11
C LYS A 79 -4.66 11.97 8.03
N TRP A 80 -4.95 10.69 8.28
CA TRP A 80 -3.98 9.61 8.05
C TRP A 80 -3.99 9.23 6.58
N LEU A 81 -2.86 9.45 5.92
CA LEU A 81 -2.67 9.17 4.49
C LEU A 81 -1.55 8.15 4.30
N ILE A 82 -1.69 7.26 3.33
CA ILE A 82 -0.59 6.40 2.89
C ILE A 82 0.43 7.28 2.19
N ASP A 83 1.63 7.35 2.76
CA ASP A 83 2.72 8.20 2.28
C ASP A 83 3.77 7.41 1.49
N GLU A 84 3.96 6.13 1.84
CA GLU A 84 4.91 5.25 1.17
C GLU A 84 4.38 3.81 1.17
N LYS A 85 4.64 3.08 0.08
CA LYS A 85 4.29 1.68 -0.12
C LYS A 85 5.55 0.89 -0.49
N PHE A 86 5.67 -0.31 0.06
CA PHE A 86 6.76 -1.24 -0.23
C PHE A 86 6.23 -2.67 -0.30
N TYR A 87 6.98 -3.53 -0.99
CA TYR A 87 6.82 -4.98 -0.90
C TYR A 87 8.14 -5.68 -0.53
N GLY A 88 8.05 -6.93 -0.12
CA GLY A 88 9.17 -7.83 0.10
C GLY A 88 8.70 -9.29 0.15
N PHE A 89 9.65 -10.20 0.39
CA PHE A 89 9.40 -11.63 0.40
C PHE A 89 9.74 -12.24 1.77
N GLY A 90 8.95 -13.22 2.21
CA GLY A 90 9.14 -14.00 3.44
C GLY A 90 9.75 -13.23 4.60
N ASP A 91 10.85 -13.73 5.14
CA ASP A 91 11.63 -13.15 6.22
C ASP A 91 12.78 -12.22 5.75
N GLU A 92 12.88 -11.95 4.44
CA GLU A 92 13.94 -11.10 3.89
C GLU A 92 13.94 -9.70 4.50
N LYS A 93 15.12 -9.13 4.73
CA LYS A 93 15.22 -7.78 5.31
C LYS A 93 15.03 -6.66 4.27
N THR A 94 15.12 -7.01 2.99
CA THR A 94 15.04 -6.07 1.87
C THR A 94 13.60 -5.61 1.65
N TRP A 95 13.43 -4.33 1.36
CA TRP A 95 12.15 -3.73 0.97
C TRP A 95 12.32 -3.05 -0.38
N TYR A 96 11.39 -3.32 -1.28
CA TYR A 96 11.32 -2.70 -2.60
C TYR A 96 10.26 -1.61 -2.58
N VAL A 97 10.60 -0.42 -3.09
CA VAL A 97 9.63 0.66 -3.27
C VAL A 97 8.56 0.20 -4.25
N ASP A 98 7.31 0.46 -3.90
CA ASP A 98 6.19 0.17 -4.78
C ASP A 98 5.37 1.44 -5.07
N MET A 99 4.74 1.42 -6.22
CA MET A 99 3.80 2.46 -6.66
C MET A 99 2.37 2.02 -6.33
N LEU A 100 1.45 2.98 -6.29
CA LEU A 100 0.01 2.71 -6.12
C LEU A 100 -0.58 2.04 -7.36
#